data_AF-A0A920HH28-F1
#
_entry.id   AF-A0A920HH28-F1
#
_cell.length_a   1.000
_cell.length_b   1.000
_cell.length_c   1.000
_cell.angle_alpha   90.00
_cell.angle_beta   90.00
_cell.angle_gamma   90.00
#
_symmetry.space_group_name_H-M   'P 1'
#
loop_
_entity.id
_entity.type
_entity.pdbx_description
1 polymer ?
#
loop_
_entity_poly.entity_id
_entity_poly.type
_entity_poly.pdbx_seq_one_letter_code
_entity_poly.pdbx_strand_id
1 'polypeptide(L)' 'MLYVSAKVSQFSYLPQGKVEAKERVLNMVKQMDDEGFGNCTNTGACEVECPKGISIKNIARMNREFYKAKI' A
#
# COMPACT_ATOMS: atom_id res chain seq x y z
N MET A 1 6.75 -2.52 2.41
CA MET A 1 5.29 -2.72 2.22
C MET A 1 4.38 -1.94 3.18
N LEU A 2 4.48 -2.07 4.52
CA LEU A 2 3.47 -1.51 5.46
C LEU A 2 3.24 0.00 5.29
N TYR A 3 4.29 0.80 5.30
CA TYR A 3 4.20 2.26 5.15
C TYR A 3 3.52 2.69 3.85
N VAL A 4 4.00 2.17 2.71
CA VAL A 4 3.45 2.46 1.37
C VAL A 4 1.97 2.06 1.30
N SER A 5 1.62 0.90 1.85
CA SER A 5 0.24 0.43 1.88
C SER A 5 -0.69 1.34 2.68
N ALA A 6 -0.19 1.96 3.76
CA ALA A 6 -0.95 2.93 4.55
C ALA A 6 -1.21 4.21 3.75
N LYS A 7 -0.21 4.69 2.99
CA LYS A 7 -0.37 5.85 2.10
C LYS A 7 -1.34 5.57 0.95
N VAL A 8 -1.23 4.43 0.29
CA VAL A 8 -2.19 4.01 -0.75
C VAL A 8 -3.61 3.95 -0.17
N SER A 9 -3.77 3.34 1.01
CA SER A 9 -5.05 3.25 1.70
C SER A 9 -5.60 4.63 2.05
N GLN A 10 -4.77 5.53 2.59
CA GLN A 10 -5.15 6.91 2.87
C GLN A 10 -5.73 7.60 1.62
N PHE A 11 -5.04 7.53 0.49
CA PHE A 11 -5.51 8.14 -0.76
C PHE A 11 -6.75 7.46 -1.33
N SER A 12 -6.93 6.15 -1.11
CA SER A 12 -8.11 5.42 -1.61
C SER A 12 -9.42 5.86 -0.96
N TYR A 13 -9.36 6.47 0.23
CA TYR A 13 -10.54 7.01 0.91
C TYR A 13 -10.92 8.42 0.45
N LEU A 14 -10.01 9.12 -0.23
CA LEU A 14 -10.29 10.47 -0.69
C LEU A 14 -11.16 10.44 -1.97
N PRO A 15 -12.18 11.31 -2.08
CA PRO A 15 -12.95 11.43 -3.30
C PRO A 15 -12.11 12.03 -4.45
N GLN A 16 -11.12 12.85 -4.12
CA GLN A 16 -10.19 13.45 -5.09
C GLN A 16 -9.15 12.42 -5.54
N GLY A 17 -8.73 12.50 -6.80
CA GLY A 17 -7.64 11.66 -7.30
C GLY A 17 -8.08 10.25 -7.70
N LYS A 18 -9.38 10.02 -7.94
CA LYS A 18 -9.92 8.71 -8.36
C LYS A 18 -9.50 8.34 -9.79
N VAL A 19 -9.38 9.32 -10.68
CA VAL A 19 -8.96 9.11 -12.08
C VAL A 19 -7.53 8.60 -12.13
N GLU A 20 -6.68 9.14 -11.27
CA GLU A 20 -5.26 8.85 -11.15
C GLU A 20 -4.98 7.69 -10.18
N ALA A 21 -6.01 7.04 -9.62
CA ALA A 21 -5.83 6.04 -8.58
C ALA A 21 -5.03 4.82 -9.06
N LYS A 22 -5.30 4.35 -10.29
CA LYS A 22 -4.58 3.24 -10.92
C LYS A 22 -3.10 3.58 -11.10
N GLU A 23 -2.82 4.73 -11.73
CA GLU A 23 -1.44 5.18 -11.96
C GLU A 23 -0.69 5.40 -10.65
N ARG A 24 -1.34 6.04 -9.66
CA ARG A 24 -0.76 6.29 -8.35
C ARG A 24 -0.34 5.00 -7.64
N VAL A 25 -1.20 3.98 -7.58
CA VAL A 25 -0.83 2.72 -6.91
C VAL A 25 0.30 1.99 -7.65
N LEU A 26 0.30 2.01 -8.99
CA LEU A 26 1.38 1.42 -9.78
C LEU A 26 2.71 2.11 -9.52
N ASN A 27 2.73 3.45 -9.56
CA ASN A 27 3.94 4.24 -9.33
C ASN A 27 4.47 4.09 -7.90
N MET A 28 3.57 4.08 -6.90
CA MET A 28 3.97 3.89 -5.50
C MET A 28 4.52 2.49 -5.22
N VAL A 29 3.95 1.45 -5.82
CA VAL A 29 4.48 0.08 -5.69
C VAL A 29 5.81 -0.06 -6.43
N LYS A 30 5.92 0.50 -7.64
CA LYS A 30 7.19 0.51 -8.38
C LYS A 30 8.32 1.18 -7.55
N GLN A 31 8.06 2.36 -7.00
CA GLN A 31 9.04 3.04 -6.16
C GLN A 31 9.39 2.23 -4.91
N MET A 32 8.39 1.57 -4.30
CA MET A 32 8.62 0.68 -3.16
C MET A 32 9.58 -0.48 -3.52
N ASP A 33 9.39 -1.08 -4.69
CA ASP A 33 10.24 -2.17 -5.18
C ASP A 33 11.65 -1.66 -5.54
N ASP A 34 11.76 -0.48 -6.18
CA ASP A 34 13.03 0.17 -6.52
C ASP A 34 13.85 0.53 -5.27
N GLU A 35 13.18 0.91 -4.18
CA GLU A 35 13.81 1.15 -2.86
C GLU A 35 14.14 -0.14 -2.09
N GLY A 36 13.83 -1.32 -2.66
CA GLY A 36 14.15 -2.62 -2.09
C GLY A 36 13.27 -3.01 -0.90
N PHE A 37 12.11 -2.37 -0.73
CA PHE A 37 11.16 -2.81 0.30
C PHE A 37 10.59 -4.18 -0.05
N GLY A 38 10.86 -5.17 0.79
CA GLY A 38 10.33 -6.52 0.61
C GLY A 38 8.80 -6.65 0.69
N ASN A 39 8.34 -7.84 0.28
CA ASN A 39 6.95 -8.27 0.33
C ASN A 39 6.51 -8.77 1.71
N CYS A 40 5.20 -8.76 1.95
CA CYS A 40 4.62 -9.26 3.20
C CYS A 40 4.70 -10.79 3.29
N THR A 41 5.26 -11.30 4.40
CA THR A 41 5.30 -12.74 4.75
C THR A 41 4.17 -13.15 5.71
N ASN A 42 3.27 -12.23 6.05
CA ASN A 42 2.15 -12.42 6.99
C ASN A 42 2.56 -12.77 8.44
N THR A 43 3.81 -12.50 8.83
CA THR A 43 4.29 -12.70 10.21
C THR A 43 3.69 -11.70 11.21
N GLY A 44 3.26 -10.52 10.74
CA GLY A 44 2.65 -9.48 11.58
C GLY A 44 3.63 -8.61 12.39
N ALA A 45 4.93 -8.90 12.36
CA ALA A 45 5.95 -8.13 13.09
C ALA A 45 5.91 -6.63 12.77
N CYS A 46 5.67 -6.26 11.51
CA CYS A 46 5.64 -4.86 11.10
C CYS A 46 4.50 -4.04 11.73
N GLU A 47 3.35 -4.63 12.05
CA GLU A 47 2.25 -3.94 12.75
C GLU A 47 2.54 -3.79 14.25
N VAL A 48 3.12 -4.83 14.86
CA VAL A 48 3.49 -4.84 16.28
C VAL A 48 4.57 -3.80 16.58
N GLU A 49 5.61 -3.73 15.75
CA GLU A 49 6.73 -2.80 15.93
C GLU A 49 6.41 -1.36 15.49
N CYS A 50 5.28 -1.13 14.81
CA CYS A 50 4.97 0.19 14.29
C CYS A 50 4.57 1.17 15.40
N PRO A 51 5.35 2.23 15.68
CA PRO A 51 5.01 3.20 16.73
C PRO A 51 3.76 4.04 16.40
N LYS A 52 3.26 3.96 15.16
CA LYS A 52 2.05 4.63 14.69
C LYS A 52 0.83 3.70 14.63
N GLY A 53 0.97 2.44 15.06
CA GLY A 53 -0.14 1.48 15.08
C GLY A 53 -0.75 1.23 13.70
N ILE A 54 0.06 1.24 12.65
CA ILE A 54 -0.44 1.00 11.29
C ILE A 54 -0.80 -0.49 11.16
N SER A 55 -2.07 -0.75 10.84
CA SER A 55 -2.53 -2.14 10.68
C SER A 55 -2.12 -2.77 9.35
N ILE A 56 -1.80 -4.08 9.36
CA ILE A 56 -1.55 -4.88 8.15
C ILE A 56 -2.75 -4.93 7.19
N LYS A 57 -3.96 -4.57 7.64
CA LYS A 57 -5.15 -4.44 6.78
C LYS A 57 -4.92 -3.46 5.61
N ASN A 58 -4.03 -2.47 5.78
CA ASN A 58 -3.64 -1.56 4.72
C ASN A 58 -2.92 -2.27 3.57
N ILE A 59 -2.12 -3.31 3.88
CA ILE A 59 -1.42 -4.13 2.87
C ILE A 59 -2.44 -4.86 2.01
N ALA A 60 -3.46 -5.46 2.62
CA ALA A 60 -4.53 -6.13 1.89
C ALA A 60 -5.30 -5.18 0.95
N ARG A 61 -5.56 -3.93 1.39
CA ARG A 61 -6.19 -2.91 0.55
C ARG A 61 -5.30 -2.48 -0.61
N MET A 62 -4.02 -2.19 -0.35
CA MET A 62 -3.05 -1.83 -1.39
C MET A 62 -2.97 -2.93 -2.46
N ASN A 63 -2.88 -4.20 -2.06
CA ASN A 63 -2.85 -5.32 -2.99
C ASN A 63 -4.10 -5.35 -3.87
N ARG A 64 -5.29 -5.14 -3.31
CA ARG A 64 -6.54 -5.07 -4.10
C ARG A 64 -6.51 -3.94 -5.12
N GLU A 65 -6.08 -2.75 -4.72
CA GLU A 65 -5.99 -1.60 -5.63
C GLU A 65 -4.93 -1.85 -6.73
N PHE A 66 -3.80 -2.44 -6.39
CA PHE A 66 -2.76 -2.82 -7.35
C PHE A 66 -3.25 -3.87 -8.35
N TYR A 67 -3.95 -4.91 -7.89
CA TYR A 67 -4.54 -5.91 -8.79
C TYR A 67 -5.59 -5.31 -9.72
N LYS A 68 -6.48 -4.45 -9.20
CA LYS A 68 -7.45 -3.71 -10.03
C LYS A 68 -6.80 -2.77 -11.05
N ALA A 69 -5.60 -2.27 -10.76
CA ALA A 69 -4.87 -1.41 -11.68
C ALA A 69 -4.19 -2.19 -12.81
N LYS A 70 -3.88 -3.48 -12.60
CA LYS A 70 -3.26 -4.38 -13.58
C LYS A 70 -4.24 -5.09 -14.52
N ILE A 71 -5.54 -5.00 -14.23
CA ILE A 71 -6.65 -5.49 -15.07
C ILE A 71 -7.33 -4.28 -15.72
#